data_AF-A0A2V7Z012-F1
#
_entry.id   AF-A0A2V7Z012-F1
#
_cell.length_a   1.000
_cell.length_b   1.000
_cell.length_c   1.000
_cell.angle_alpha   90.00
_cell.angle_beta   90.00
_cell.angle_gamma   90.00
#
_symmetry.space_group_name_H-M   'P 1'
#
loop_
_entity.id
_entity.type
_entity.pdbx_description
1 polymer ?
#
loop_
_entity_poly.entity_id
_entity_poly.type
_entity_poly.pdbx_seq_one_letter_code
_entity_poly.pdbx_strand_id
1 'polypeptide(L)'
;MAGRLLRFPIRPITSEEGMSAARLALATAIEMRASKSAELRLEEPETLLGACGLLKNQLESSPEEVLRNAEFFYRFLEQPRRSVGILDEREFFLGEMALIGGTACRLLSRREEARRWFDRAEAWFRHTLNSAADWSRLSYQRLALKVEEREFDEVLELAPLLIESFEKLEMREEALKCRFLEGIVLMEANQPTRAIETFRRIRAGARAMGNDQLLGTALTNLVQLHAGLGEAEEALDASRHALLVWRRLENRVGVAKVHWGIGDLLRVKGQPASAIEAYRSAQREFTEIGMRGDVAALQLVVADLLLDLAQDEAARREIVAALPAIDEIQMVPEGMAALALLRESVRGRRIDRGALRELHGYFGRTSQ
;
A
#
# COMPACT_ATOMS: atom_id res chain seq x y z
N MET A 1 -30.79 -41.83 36.92
CA MET A 1 -30.43 -40.55 36.27
C MET A 1 -30.56 -40.73 34.77
N ALA A 2 -31.63 -40.21 34.17
CA ALA A 2 -31.82 -40.25 32.72
C ALA A 2 -31.13 -39.02 32.11
N GLY A 3 -29.93 -39.20 31.57
CA GLY A 3 -29.23 -38.16 30.82
C GLY A 3 -30.00 -37.84 29.55
N ARG A 4 -30.57 -36.64 29.46
CA ARG A 4 -31.22 -36.14 28.24
C ARG A 4 -30.11 -35.82 27.24
N LEU A 5 -30.02 -36.60 26.15
CA LEU A 5 -29.20 -36.25 25.00
C LEU A 5 -29.62 -34.85 24.51
N LEU A 6 -28.73 -33.87 24.70
CA LEU A 6 -28.83 -32.58 24.04
C LEU A 6 -28.68 -32.86 22.54
N ARG A 7 -29.74 -32.67 21.77
CA ARG A 7 -29.64 -32.61 20.31
C ARG A 7 -28.69 -31.45 19.99
N PHE A 8 -27.52 -31.75 19.44
CA PHE A 8 -26.70 -30.75 18.75
C PHE A 8 -27.47 -30.35 17.48
N PRO A 9 -28.05 -29.15 17.40
CA PRO A 9 -28.81 -28.78 16.23
C PRO A 9 -27.83 -28.34 15.14
N ILE A 10 -28.03 -28.88 13.95
CA ILE A 10 -27.39 -28.50 12.68
C ILE A 10 -25.96 -29.07 12.52
N ARG A 11 -25.78 -29.88 11.47
CA ARG A 11 -24.47 -30.31 11.00
C ARG A 11 -23.71 -29.04 10.60
N PRO A 12 -22.55 -28.73 11.21
CA PRO A 12 -21.74 -27.61 10.77
C PRO A 12 -21.43 -27.78 9.28
N ILE A 13 -21.62 -26.70 8.52
CA ILE A 13 -21.42 -26.69 7.09
C ILE A 13 -19.92 -26.81 6.79
N THR A 14 -19.56 -27.35 5.63
CA THR A 14 -18.15 -27.41 5.22
C THR A 14 -17.62 -26.02 4.84
N SER A 15 -16.31 -25.85 4.82
CA SER A 15 -15.70 -24.59 4.35
C SER A 15 -16.10 -24.23 2.90
N GLU A 16 -16.30 -25.24 2.04
CA GLU A 16 -16.78 -25.04 0.66
C GLU A 16 -18.24 -24.56 0.61
N GLU A 17 -19.10 -25.14 1.46
CA GLU A 17 -20.49 -24.70 1.63
C GLU A 17 -20.55 -23.28 2.21
N GLY A 18 -19.70 -22.99 3.20
CA GLY A 18 -19.54 -21.67 3.80
C GLY A 18 -19.10 -20.61 2.79
N MET A 19 -18.07 -20.91 2.00
CA MET A 19 -17.60 -20.04 0.92
C MET A 19 -18.68 -19.79 -0.15
N SER A 20 -19.46 -20.82 -0.51
CA SER A 20 -20.55 -20.69 -1.46
C SER A 20 -21.69 -19.81 -0.91
N ALA A 21 -22.05 -20.00 0.36
CA ALA A 21 -23.01 -19.15 1.05
C ALA A 21 -22.50 -17.70 1.19
N ALA A 22 -21.21 -17.49 1.45
CA ALA A 22 -20.60 -16.16 1.53
C ALA A 22 -20.70 -15.41 0.19
N ARG A 23 -20.41 -16.08 -0.93
CA ARG A 23 -20.59 -15.51 -2.27
C ARG A 23 -22.05 -15.15 -2.54
N LEU A 24 -22.98 -16.03 -2.19
CA LEU A 24 -24.41 -15.78 -2.34
C LEU A 24 -24.87 -14.58 -1.49
N ALA A 25 -24.38 -14.48 -0.25
CA ALA A 25 -24.67 -13.37 0.64
C ALA A 25 -24.15 -12.04 0.06
N LEU A 26 -22.91 -11.99 -0.41
CA LEU A 26 -22.32 -10.80 -1.01
C LEU A 26 -23.00 -10.41 -2.33
N ALA A 27 -23.46 -11.39 -3.13
CA ALA A 27 -24.22 -11.14 -4.35
C ALA A 27 -25.67 -10.69 -4.10
N THR A 28 -26.21 -10.92 -2.89
CA THR A 28 -27.55 -10.48 -2.51
C THR A 28 -27.53 -9.02 -2.09
N ALA A 29 -28.52 -8.22 -2.53
CA ALA A 29 -28.67 -6.82 -2.14
C ALA A 29 -28.75 -6.66 -0.60
N ILE A 30 -28.03 -5.68 -0.05
CA ILE A 30 -27.83 -5.50 1.41
C ILE A 30 -29.16 -5.46 2.16
N GLU A 31 -30.17 -4.78 1.61
CA GLU A 31 -31.48 -4.57 2.21
C GLU A 31 -32.27 -5.88 2.36
N MET A 32 -31.96 -6.89 1.54
CA MET A 32 -32.62 -8.18 1.53
C MET A 32 -31.94 -9.24 2.41
N ARG A 33 -30.69 -9.00 2.83
CA ARG A 33 -29.90 -10.02 3.51
C ARG A 33 -30.42 -10.38 4.89
N ALA A 34 -30.87 -9.38 5.65
CA ALA A 34 -31.38 -9.61 7.01
C ALA A 34 -32.65 -10.48 7.02
N SER A 35 -33.59 -10.22 6.09
CA SER A 35 -34.82 -11.01 5.94
C SER A 35 -34.55 -12.41 5.38
N LYS A 36 -33.45 -12.60 4.65
CA LYS A 36 -32.98 -13.89 4.12
C LYS A 36 -31.86 -14.52 4.94
N SER A 37 -31.65 -14.12 6.19
CA SER A 37 -30.50 -14.54 7.01
C SER A 37 -30.33 -16.07 7.10
N ALA A 38 -31.44 -16.81 7.27
CA ALA A 38 -31.42 -18.28 7.29
C ALA A 38 -31.10 -18.92 5.93
N GLU A 39 -31.62 -18.36 4.82
CA GLU A 39 -31.32 -18.81 3.45
C GLU A 39 -29.84 -18.60 3.11
N LEU A 40 -29.33 -17.43 3.51
CA LEU A 40 -27.94 -17.00 3.28
C LEU A 40 -26.96 -17.56 4.32
N ARG A 41 -27.45 -18.25 5.36
CA ARG A 41 -26.64 -18.84 6.44
C ARG A 41 -25.74 -17.82 7.14
N LEU A 42 -26.24 -16.61 7.40
CA LEU A 42 -25.43 -15.50 7.94
C LEU A 42 -24.97 -15.69 9.39
N GLU A 43 -25.51 -16.68 10.09
CA GLU A 43 -25.11 -17.03 11.47
C GLU A 43 -24.11 -18.20 11.52
N GLU A 44 -23.78 -18.80 10.37
CA GLU A 44 -22.81 -19.91 10.29
C GLU A 44 -21.37 -19.35 10.26
N PRO A 45 -20.48 -19.80 11.17
CA PRO A 45 -19.10 -19.33 11.22
C PRO A 45 -18.33 -19.49 9.90
N GLU A 46 -18.52 -20.60 9.18
CA GLU A 46 -17.85 -20.84 7.89
C GLU A 46 -18.32 -19.86 6.80
N THR A 47 -19.58 -19.41 6.86
CA THR A 47 -20.10 -18.36 5.96
C THR A 47 -19.48 -17.01 6.28
N LEU A 48 -19.38 -16.66 7.55
CA LEU A 48 -18.75 -15.40 7.98
C LEU A 48 -17.25 -15.39 7.69
N LEU A 49 -16.56 -16.50 7.89
CA LEU A 49 -15.14 -16.67 7.54
C LEU A 49 -14.93 -16.51 6.03
N GLY A 50 -15.78 -17.15 5.22
CA GLY A 50 -15.79 -16.97 3.76
C GLY A 50 -16.02 -15.51 3.36
N ALA A 51 -16.96 -14.82 4.01
CA ALA A 51 -17.24 -13.42 3.75
C ALA A 51 -16.04 -12.53 4.11
N CYS A 52 -15.42 -12.72 5.28
CA CYS A 52 -14.19 -12.02 5.67
C CYS A 52 -13.07 -12.22 4.63
N GLY A 53 -12.87 -13.45 4.15
CA GLY A 53 -11.85 -13.75 3.13
C GLY A 53 -12.11 -13.03 1.80
N LEU A 54 -13.36 -13.07 1.31
CA LEU A 54 -13.75 -12.38 0.07
C LEU A 54 -13.59 -10.86 0.18
N LEU A 55 -14.00 -10.27 1.31
CA LEU A 55 -13.88 -8.84 1.55
C LEU A 55 -12.41 -8.40 1.65
N LYS A 56 -11.55 -9.17 2.32
CA LYS A 56 -10.11 -8.89 2.39
C LYS A 56 -9.46 -8.88 0.99
N ASN A 57 -9.85 -9.81 0.12
CA ASN A 57 -9.33 -9.88 -1.25
C ASN A 57 -9.78 -8.70 -2.14
N GLN A 58 -10.83 -7.98 -1.75
CA GLN A 58 -11.39 -6.85 -2.49
C GLN A 58 -10.98 -5.48 -1.93
N LEU A 59 -10.21 -5.45 -0.82
CA LEU A 59 -9.84 -4.21 -0.14
C LEU A 59 -9.17 -3.20 -1.08
N GLU A 60 -8.26 -3.66 -1.94
CA GLU A 60 -7.55 -2.79 -2.87
C GLU A 60 -8.37 -2.45 -4.12
N SER A 61 -9.26 -3.34 -4.57
CA SER A 61 -10.02 -3.15 -5.82
C SER A 61 -11.31 -2.34 -5.64
N SER A 62 -12.00 -2.51 -4.51
CA SER A 62 -13.32 -1.93 -4.27
C SER A 62 -13.56 -1.59 -2.79
N PRO A 63 -12.72 -0.73 -2.17
CA PRO A 63 -12.79 -0.44 -0.74
C PRO A 63 -14.14 0.13 -0.29
N GLU A 64 -14.84 0.91 -1.12
CA GLU A 64 -16.18 1.44 -0.78
C GLU A 64 -17.23 0.31 -0.68
N GLU A 65 -17.15 -0.68 -1.56
CA GLU A 65 -18.02 -1.86 -1.49
C GLU A 65 -17.68 -2.73 -0.29
N VAL A 66 -16.39 -2.93 0.00
CA VAL A 66 -15.94 -3.64 1.19
C VAL A 66 -16.47 -2.98 2.46
N LEU A 67 -16.37 -1.64 2.55
CA LEU A 67 -16.87 -0.88 3.70
C LEU A 67 -18.38 -1.08 3.91
N ARG A 68 -19.19 -0.95 2.86
CA ARG A 68 -20.65 -1.17 2.94
C ARG A 68 -21.01 -2.59 3.39
N ASN A 69 -20.29 -3.59 2.89
CA ASN A 69 -20.51 -4.98 3.27
C ASN A 69 -20.07 -5.26 4.72
N ALA A 70 -18.89 -4.80 5.11
CA ALA A 70 -18.39 -4.92 6.47
C ALA A 70 -19.33 -4.25 7.48
N GLU A 71 -19.86 -3.07 7.15
CA GLU A 71 -20.85 -2.37 7.96
C GLU A 71 -22.16 -3.17 8.10
N PHE A 72 -22.66 -3.76 7.01
CA PHE A 72 -23.82 -4.64 7.06
C PHE A 72 -23.61 -5.81 8.02
N PHE A 73 -22.51 -6.56 7.86
CA PHE A 73 -22.24 -7.74 8.69
C PHE A 73 -22.02 -7.34 10.16
N TYR A 74 -21.26 -6.27 10.41
CA TYR A 74 -21.06 -5.75 11.76
C TYR A 74 -22.40 -5.43 12.43
N ARG A 75 -23.26 -4.62 11.79
CA ARG A 75 -24.59 -4.26 12.33
C ARG A 75 -25.51 -5.46 12.47
N PHE A 76 -25.41 -6.45 11.58
CA PHE A 76 -26.19 -7.68 11.66
C PHE A 76 -25.81 -8.51 12.90
N LEU A 77 -24.52 -8.66 13.17
CA LEU A 77 -23.98 -9.42 14.30
C LEU A 77 -24.14 -8.70 15.65
N GLU A 78 -24.16 -7.37 15.63
CA GLU A 78 -24.32 -6.54 16.83
C GLU A 78 -25.73 -6.67 17.44
N GLN A 79 -26.72 -7.09 16.64
CA GLN A 79 -28.10 -7.28 17.12
C GLN A 79 -28.18 -8.25 18.31
N PRO A 80 -28.90 -7.89 19.39
CA PRO A 80 -29.11 -8.79 20.52
C PRO A 80 -29.77 -10.10 20.07
N ARG A 81 -29.33 -11.23 20.64
CA ARG A 81 -29.88 -12.60 20.44
C ARG A 81 -29.44 -13.36 19.18
N ARG A 82 -28.44 -12.88 18.43
CA ARG A 82 -27.81 -13.70 17.38
C ARG A 82 -26.82 -14.68 18.01
N SER A 83 -27.07 -15.97 17.86
CA SER A 83 -26.11 -17.02 18.26
C SER A 83 -25.25 -17.40 17.06
N VAL A 84 -24.00 -16.94 17.05
CA VAL A 84 -22.99 -17.35 16.06
C VAL A 84 -21.96 -18.19 16.80
N GLY A 85 -21.74 -19.41 16.33
CA GLY A 85 -20.80 -20.33 16.96
C GLY A 85 -21.25 -20.78 18.37
N ILE A 86 -20.28 -21.24 19.17
CA ILE A 86 -20.50 -21.86 20.48
C ILE A 86 -19.82 -21.07 21.61
N LEU A 87 -18.71 -20.41 21.32
CA LEU A 87 -17.84 -19.69 22.25
C LEU A 87 -17.88 -18.18 21.97
N ASP A 88 -16.79 -17.64 21.43
CA ASP A 88 -16.51 -16.23 21.20
C ASP A 88 -16.52 -15.87 19.70
N GLU A 89 -17.03 -16.76 18.84
CA GLU A 89 -16.99 -16.56 17.38
C GLU A 89 -17.76 -15.29 16.98
N ARG A 90 -18.85 -14.97 17.67
CA ARG A 90 -19.60 -13.73 17.44
C ARG A 90 -18.71 -12.51 17.69
N GLU A 91 -18.05 -12.46 18.83
CA GLU A 91 -17.13 -11.37 19.22
C GLU A 91 -15.95 -11.29 18.25
N PHE A 92 -15.40 -12.44 17.84
CA PHE A 92 -14.37 -12.53 16.81
C PHE A 92 -14.83 -11.91 15.48
N PHE A 93 -16.01 -12.28 14.96
CA PHE A 93 -16.50 -11.74 13.70
C PHE A 93 -16.89 -10.26 13.81
N LEU A 94 -17.36 -9.78 14.96
CA LEU A 94 -17.55 -8.35 15.20
C LEU A 94 -16.21 -7.59 15.14
N GLY A 95 -15.16 -8.15 15.74
CA GLY A 95 -13.80 -7.61 15.65
C GLY A 95 -13.24 -7.63 14.23
N GLU A 96 -13.36 -8.75 13.52
CA GLU A 96 -12.88 -8.90 12.14
C GLU A 96 -13.60 -7.98 11.16
N MET A 97 -14.93 -7.86 11.24
CA MET A 97 -15.69 -6.95 10.38
C MET A 97 -15.32 -5.49 10.66
N ALA A 98 -15.10 -5.15 11.94
CA ALA A 98 -14.62 -3.82 12.30
C ALA A 98 -13.20 -3.54 11.77
N LEU A 99 -12.29 -4.51 11.84
CA LEU A 99 -10.94 -4.40 11.30
C LEU A 99 -10.95 -4.23 9.77
N ILE A 100 -11.78 -5.01 9.05
CA ILE A 100 -11.96 -4.90 7.60
C ILE A 100 -12.54 -3.53 7.24
N GLY A 101 -13.60 -3.08 7.92
CA GLY A 101 -14.22 -1.77 7.72
C GLY A 101 -13.24 -0.63 7.97
N GLY A 102 -12.46 -0.68 9.05
CA GLY A 102 -11.42 0.31 9.36
C GLY A 102 -10.30 0.33 8.32
N THR A 103 -9.90 -0.84 7.81
CA THR A 103 -8.91 -0.93 6.73
C THR A 103 -9.44 -0.31 5.44
N ALA A 104 -10.71 -0.56 5.09
CA ALA A 104 -11.36 0.06 3.94
C ALA A 104 -11.45 1.59 4.10
N CYS A 105 -11.82 2.10 5.28
CA CYS A 105 -11.81 3.54 5.57
C CYS A 105 -10.41 4.15 5.41
N ARG A 106 -9.35 3.46 5.85
CA ARG A 106 -7.96 3.92 5.69
C ARG A 106 -7.60 4.03 4.20
N LEU A 107 -7.90 3.02 3.39
CA LEU A 107 -7.67 3.04 1.94
C LEU A 107 -8.47 4.14 1.21
N LEU A 108 -9.64 4.51 1.75
CA LEU A 108 -10.45 5.64 1.27
C LEU A 108 -9.99 7.00 1.83
N SER A 109 -8.86 7.05 2.55
CA SER A 109 -8.35 8.24 3.24
C SER A 109 -9.32 8.85 4.28
N ARG A 110 -10.28 8.08 4.79
CA ARG A 110 -11.23 8.48 5.84
C ARG A 110 -10.65 8.19 7.24
N ARG A 111 -9.60 8.93 7.61
CA ARG A 111 -8.75 8.68 8.79
C ARG A 111 -9.53 8.57 10.11
N GLU A 112 -10.42 9.53 10.38
CA GLU A 112 -11.22 9.54 11.61
C GLU A 112 -12.22 8.36 11.69
N GLU A 113 -12.79 7.97 10.54
CA GLU A 113 -13.65 6.78 10.49
C GLU A 113 -12.84 5.49 10.72
N ALA A 114 -11.64 5.42 10.14
CA ALA A 114 -10.73 4.28 10.35
C ALA A 114 -10.39 4.11 11.83
N ARG A 115 -10.03 5.19 12.55
CA ARG A 115 -9.77 5.15 14.00
C ARG A 115 -10.96 4.60 14.78
N ARG A 116 -12.18 5.11 14.53
CA ARG A 116 -13.40 4.63 15.18
C ARG A 116 -13.68 3.15 14.93
N TRP A 117 -13.39 2.66 13.72
CA TRP A 117 -13.52 1.24 13.40
C TRP A 117 -12.46 0.39 14.10
N PHE A 118 -11.21 0.87 14.17
CA PHE A 118 -10.14 0.20 14.91
C PHE A 118 -10.43 0.13 16.41
N ASP A 119 -11.02 1.16 17.01
CA ASP A 119 -11.45 1.14 18.42
C ASP A 119 -12.56 0.12 18.67
N ARG A 120 -13.50 -0.04 17.73
CA ARG A 120 -14.51 -1.11 17.79
C ARG A 120 -13.88 -2.49 17.67
N ALA A 121 -12.96 -2.69 16.74
CA ALA A 121 -12.25 -3.95 16.57
C ALA A 121 -11.51 -4.31 17.86
N GLU A 122 -10.84 -3.34 18.46
CA GLU A 122 -10.15 -3.47 19.74
C GLU A 122 -11.10 -3.93 20.86
N ALA A 123 -12.24 -3.26 20.99
CA ALA A 123 -13.22 -3.58 22.03
C ALA A 123 -13.68 -5.04 21.95
N TRP A 124 -13.88 -5.56 20.74
CA TRP A 124 -14.32 -6.94 20.54
C TRP A 124 -13.19 -7.97 20.71
N PHE A 125 -11.97 -7.70 20.24
CA PHE A 125 -10.83 -8.62 20.43
C PHE A 125 -10.40 -8.77 21.89
N ARG A 126 -10.79 -7.85 22.79
CA ARG A 126 -10.64 -8.04 24.24
C ARG A 126 -11.48 -9.20 24.79
N HIS A 127 -12.52 -9.61 24.06
CA HIS A 127 -13.45 -10.66 24.46
C HIS A 127 -13.19 -12.01 23.78
N THR A 128 -12.16 -12.12 22.92
CA THR A 128 -11.85 -13.36 22.20
C THR A 128 -10.73 -14.17 22.85
N LEU A 129 -10.82 -15.49 22.72
CA LEU A 129 -9.86 -16.49 23.15
C LEU A 129 -8.77 -16.59 22.07
N ASN A 130 -7.52 -16.21 22.42
CA ASN A 130 -6.35 -16.15 21.51
C ASN A 130 -6.28 -14.94 20.56
N SER A 131 -6.61 -13.76 21.06
CA SER A 131 -6.59 -12.51 20.28
C SER A 131 -5.20 -12.02 19.85
N ALA A 132 -4.08 -12.65 20.24
CA ALA A 132 -2.73 -12.11 20.01
C ALA A 132 -2.43 -11.79 18.53
N ALA A 133 -2.88 -12.66 17.62
CA ALA A 133 -2.78 -12.43 16.18
C ALA A 133 -3.68 -11.25 15.73
N ASP A 134 -4.89 -11.18 16.27
CA ASP A 134 -5.87 -10.13 15.98
C ASP A 134 -5.36 -8.75 16.42
N TRP A 135 -4.80 -8.67 17.63
CA TRP A 135 -4.14 -7.50 18.18
C TRP A 135 -2.97 -7.05 17.32
N SER A 136 -2.14 -7.98 16.87
CA SER A 136 -0.99 -7.65 16.01
C SER A 136 -1.46 -7.12 14.65
N ARG A 137 -2.48 -7.73 14.04
CA ARG A 137 -3.09 -7.25 12.78
C ARG A 137 -3.74 -5.88 12.94
N LEU A 138 -4.43 -5.62 14.05
CA LEU A 138 -4.99 -4.30 14.37
C LEU A 138 -3.90 -3.25 14.59
N SER A 139 -2.85 -3.62 15.32
CA SER A 139 -1.69 -2.74 15.58
C SER A 139 -0.96 -2.37 14.29
N TYR A 140 -0.87 -3.30 13.33
CA TYR A 140 -0.35 -3.00 11.99
C TYR A 140 -1.19 -1.95 11.27
N GLN A 141 -2.52 -2.02 11.31
CA GLN A 141 -3.36 -1.01 10.67
C GLN A 141 -3.23 0.37 11.33
N ARG A 142 -3.07 0.42 12.66
CA ARG A 142 -2.79 1.67 13.38
C ARG A 142 -1.41 2.23 13.03
N LEU A 143 -0.40 1.37 12.93
CA LEU A 143 0.94 1.77 12.50
C LEU A 143 0.91 2.33 11.07
N ALA A 144 0.20 1.69 10.14
CA ALA A 144 0.02 2.17 8.78
C ALA A 144 -0.67 3.54 8.74
N LEU A 145 -1.68 3.77 9.57
CA LEU A 145 -2.32 5.08 9.69
C LEU A 145 -1.35 6.17 10.16
N LYS A 146 -0.48 5.85 11.13
CA LYS A 146 0.58 6.78 11.59
C LYS A 146 1.59 7.13 10.49
N VAL A 147 1.92 6.19 9.60
CA VAL A 147 2.74 6.47 8.41
C VAL A 147 2.05 7.50 7.51
N GLU A 148 0.74 7.31 7.23
CA GLU A 148 -0.05 8.23 6.39
C GLU A 148 -0.20 9.64 7.01
N GLU A 149 -0.14 9.72 8.35
CA GLU A 149 -0.19 10.96 9.12
C GLU A 149 1.19 11.60 9.34
N ARG A 150 2.25 10.93 8.85
CA ARG A 150 3.66 11.33 9.01
C ARG A 150 4.13 11.43 10.46
N GLU A 151 3.55 10.62 11.34
CA GLU A 151 4.01 10.44 12.73
C GLU A 151 5.22 9.49 12.76
N PHE A 152 6.29 9.87 12.05
CA PHE A 152 7.45 9.01 11.76
C PHE A 152 8.18 8.54 13.01
N ASP A 153 8.34 9.39 14.01
CA ASP A 153 9.03 9.03 15.26
C ASP A 153 8.30 7.89 15.99
N GLU A 154 6.97 7.98 16.09
CA GLU A 154 6.16 6.92 16.70
C GLU A 154 6.20 5.62 15.87
N VAL A 155 6.22 5.72 14.54
CA VAL A 155 6.36 4.52 13.70
C VAL A 155 7.69 3.82 13.94
N LEU A 156 8.79 4.58 14.03
CA LEU A 156 10.13 4.01 14.27
C LEU A 156 10.29 3.44 15.69
N GLU A 157 9.52 3.91 16.66
CA GLU A 157 9.46 3.34 18.00
C GLU A 157 8.63 2.05 18.05
N LEU A 158 7.47 2.02 17.39
CA LEU A 158 6.50 0.93 17.49
C LEU A 158 6.77 -0.23 16.52
N ALA A 159 7.33 0.04 15.33
CA ALA A 159 7.53 -0.98 14.31
C ALA A 159 8.38 -2.16 14.79
N PRO A 160 9.53 -1.98 15.47
CA PRO A 160 10.34 -3.10 15.95
C PRO A 160 9.58 -4.03 16.91
N LEU A 161 8.77 -3.46 17.81
CA LEU A 161 7.96 -4.21 18.77
C LEU A 161 6.90 -5.06 18.05
N LEU A 162 6.26 -4.49 17.03
CA LEU A 162 5.24 -5.19 16.25
C LEU A 162 5.85 -6.27 15.36
N ILE A 163 7.03 -6.04 14.77
CA ILE A 163 7.79 -7.04 14.02
C ILE A 163 8.09 -8.25 14.91
N GLU A 164 8.61 -8.02 16.12
CA GLU A 164 8.90 -9.10 17.09
C GLU A 164 7.63 -9.87 17.46
N SER A 165 6.50 -9.18 17.65
CA SER A 165 5.20 -9.82 17.91
C SER A 165 4.81 -10.77 16.78
N PHE A 166 4.85 -10.31 15.52
CA PHE A 166 4.54 -11.16 14.37
C PHE A 166 5.51 -12.34 14.23
N GLU A 167 6.79 -12.16 14.52
CA GLU A 167 7.76 -13.26 14.49
C GLU A 167 7.48 -14.33 15.54
N LYS A 168 7.11 -13.94 16.76
CA LYS A 168 6.70 -14.87 17.83
C LYS A 168 5.42 -15.65 17.47
N LEU A 169 4.55 -15.05 16.66
CA LEU A 169 3.32 -15.66 16.16
C LEU A 169 3.54 -16.47 14.86
N GLU A 170 4.78 -16.59 14.39
CA GLU A 170 5.14 -17.22 13.11
C GLU A 170 4.47 -16.58 11.87
N MET A 171 3.98 -15.34 12.02
CA MET A 171 3.35 -14.52 10.98
C MET A 171 4.40 -13.78 10.16
N ARG A 172 5.21 -14.56 9.42
CA ARG A 172 6.41 -14.06 8.74
C ARG A 172 6.10 -13.02 7.67
N GLU A 173 4.98 -13.15 6.96
CA GLU A 173 4.60 -12.18 5.93
C GLU A 173 4.23 -10.83 6.55
N GLU A 174 3.46 -10.84 7.62
CA GLU A 174 3.06 -9.63 8.36
C GLU A 174 4.25 -8.95 9.02
N ALA A 175 5.21 -9.71 9.55
CA ALA A 175 6.49 -9.17 10.03
C ALA A 175 7.23 -8.42 8.91
N LEU A 176 7.23 -8.95 7.68
CA LEU A 176 7.85 -8.29 6.53
C LEU A 176 7.05 -7.06 6.06
N LYS A 177 5.72 -7.09 6.10
CA LYS A 177 4.87 -5.91 5.84
C LYS A 177 5.15 -4.79 6.85
N CYS A 178 5.30 -5.13 8.13
CA CYS A 178 5.65 -4.15 9.17
C CYS A 178 7.06 -3.58 8.95
N ARG A 179 8.05 -4.42 8.60
CA ARG A 179 9.38 -3.95 8.19
C ARG A 179 9.34 -3.04 6.97
N PHE A 180 8.42 -3.30 6.04
CA PHE A 180 8.27 -2.45 4.86
C PHE A 180 7.84 -1.03 5.27
N LEU A 181 6.87 -0.90 6.19
CA LEU A 181 6.49 0.41 6.74
C LEU A 181 7.67 1.11 7.43
N GLU A 182 8.44 0.38 8.25
CA GLU A 182 9.67 0.90 8.86
C GLU A 182 10.66 1.39 7.80
N GLY A 183 10.90 0.60 6.75
CA GLY A 183 11.82 0.92 5.67
C GLY A 183 11.43 2.21 4.93
N ILE A 184 10.15 2.37 4.60
CA ILE A 184 9.63 3.59 3.97
C ILE A 184 9.80 4.80 4.88
N VAL A 185 9.46 4.68 6.17
CA VAL A 185 9.64 5.79 7.12
C VAL A 185 11.11 6.17 7.30
N LEU A 186 12.03 5.19 7.29
CA LEU A 186 13.47 5.48 7.35
C LEU A 186 13.96 6.23 6.11
N MET A 187 13.40 5.96 4.93
CA MET A 187 13.70 6.74 3.72
C MET A 187 13.20 8.18 3.85
N GLU A 188 11.96 8.36 4.29
CA GLU A 188 11.35 9.68 4.51
C GLU A 188 12.06 10.50 5.60
N ALA A 189 12.53 9.83 6.66
CA ALA A 189 13.32 10.43 7.73
C ALA A 189 14.79 10.69 7.34
N ASN A 190 15.16 10.46 6.07
CA ASN A 190 16.51 10.60 5.53
C ASN A 190 17.57 9.81 6.32
N GLN A 191 17.24 8.55 6.65
CA GLN A 191 18.13 7.59 7.32
C GLN A 191 18.50 6.43 6.38
N PRO A 192 19.19 6.70 5.26
CA PRO A 192 19.35 5.74 4.16
C PRO A 192 20.09 4.46 4.58
N THR A 193 21.08 4.55 5.49
CA THR A 193 21.82 3.37 5.96
C THR A 193 20.92 2.37 6.69
N ARG A 194 20.03 2.86 7.57
CA ARG A 194 19.06 2.01 8.28
C ARG A 194 18.00 1.46 7.33
N ALA A 195 17.55 2.27 6.36
CA ALA A 195 16.61 1.82 5.33
C ALA A 195 17.21 0.69 4.48
N ILE A 196 18.47 0.81 4.05
CA ILE A 196 19.19 -0.23 3.29
C ILE A 196 19.24 -1.53 4.09
N GLU A 197 19.58 -1.49 5.38
CA GLU A 197 19.58 -2.69 6.22
C GLU A 197 18.18 -3.33 6.28
N THR A 198 17.15 -2.51 6.46
CA THR A 198 15.75 -2.94 6.52
C THR A 198 15.33 -3.62 5.22
N PHE A 199 15.57 -3.01 4.06
CA PHE A 199 15.23 -3.60 2.77
C PHE A 199 16.09 -4.83 2.42
N ARG A 200 17.33 -4.94 2.91
CA ARG A 200 18.12 -6.19 2.81
C ARG A 200 17.49 -7.34 3.59
N ARG A 201 16.96 -7.07 4.79
CA ARG A 201 16.20 -8.05 5.58
C ARG A 201 14.90 -8.44 4.86
N ILE A 202 14.17 -7.48 4.30
CA ILE A 202 12.95 -7.74 3.53
C ILE A 202 13.26 -8.61 2.30
N ARG A 203 14.30 -8.27 1.54
CA ARG A 203 14.78 -9.05 0.38
C ARG A 203 15.07 -10.51 0.77
N ALA A 204 15.77 -10.73 1.89
CA ALA A 204 16.10 -12.08 2.35
C ALA A 204 14.84 -12.88 2.75
N GLY A 205 13.93 -12.26 3.51
CA GLY A 205 12.66 -12.89 3.90
C GLY A 205 11.75 -13.19 2.71
N ALA A 206 11.58 -12.24 1.80
CA ALA A 206 10.77 -12.40 0.59
C ALA A 206 11.29 -13.54 -0.29
N ARG A 207 12.62 -13.66 -0.46
CA ARG A 207 13.25 -14.78 -1.17
C ARG A 207 12.99 -16.12 -0.48
N ALA A 208 13.11 -16.19 0.85
CA ALA A 208 12.86 -17.41 1.60
C ALA A 208 11.40 -17.88 1.52
N MET A 209 10.46 -16.95 1.35
CA MET A 209 9.03 -17.23 1.20
C MET A 209 8.60 -17.46 -0.25
N GLY A 210 9.46 -17.22 -1.24
CA GLY A 210 9.05 -17.22 -2.65
C GLY A 210 8.09 -16.08 -3.01
N ASN A 211 8.04 -15.00 -2.22
CA ASN A 211 7.20 -13.84 -2.50
C ASN A 211 7.93 -12.90 -3.47
N ASP A 212 7.78 -13.18 -4.77
CA ASP A 212 8.46 -12.43 -5.83
C ASP A 212 8.02 -10.97 -5.91
N GLN A 213 6.75 -10.66 -5.59
CA GLN A 213 6.25 -9.29 -5.57
C GLN A 213 6.99 -8.45 -4.52
N LEU A 214 7.07 -8.96 -3.28
CA LEU A 214 7.78 -8.27 -2.20
C LEU A 214 9.30 -8.21 -2.46
N LEU A 215 9.87 -9.27 -3.05
CA LEU A 215 11.28 -9.31 -3.43
C LEU A 215 11.62 -8.21 -4.45
N GLY A 216 10.81 -8.08 -5.50
CA GLY A 216 10.98 -7.03 -6.49
C GLY A 216 10.90 -5.64 -5.85
N THR A 217 9.92 -5.41 -4.97
CA THR A 217 9.72 -4.10 -4.33
C THR A 217 10.91 -3.75 -3.44
N ALA A 218 11.42 -4.70 -2.64
CA ALA A 218 12.60 -4.48 -1.82
C ALA A 218 13.84 -4.18 -2.65
N LEU A 219 14.04 -4.88 -3.77
CA LEU A 219 15.15 -4.61 -4.68
C LEU A 219 15.04 -3.23 -5.32
N THR A 220 13.86 -2.80 -5.77
CA THR A 220 13.66 -1.45 -6.32
C THR A 220 13.98 -0.36 -5.30
N ASN A 221 13.57 -0.52 -4.04
CA ASN A 221 13.92 0.44 -2.98
C ASN A 221 15.43 0.47 -2.72
N LEU A 222 16.10 -0.69 -2.74
CA LEU A 222 17.57 -0.75 -2.65
C LEU A 222 18.25 -0.05 -3.83
N VAL A 223 17.71 -0.15 -5.06
CA VAL A 223 18.23 0.62 -6.20
C VAL A 223 18.16 2.11 -5.93
N GLN A 224 17.01 2.63 -5.48
CA GLN A 224 16.84 4.05 -5.19
C GLN A 224 17.77 4.53 -4.09
N LEU A 225 17.90 3.75 -3.00
CA LEU A 225 18.77 4.09 -1.88
C LEU A 225 20.25 4.14 -2.28
N HIS A 226 20.73 3.09 -2.96
CA HIS A 226 22.12 3.04 -3.44
C HIS A 226 22.38 4.10 -4.52
N ALA A 227 21.41 4.39 -5.39
CA ALA A 227 21.50 5.46 -6.38
C ALA A 227 21.67 6.84 -5.73
N GLY A 228 20.86 7.14 -4.71
CA GLY A 228 20.95 8.40 -3.95
C GLY A 228 22.29 8.58 -3.22
N LEU A 229 22.92 7.49 -2.78
CA LEU A 229 24.26 7.50 -2.18
C LEU A 229 25.39 7.47 -3.23
N GLY A 230 25.08 7.26 -4.51
CA GLY A 230 26.08 7.11 -5.57
C GLY A 230 26.85 5.79 -5.51
N GLU A 231 26.32 4.78 -4.81
CA GLU A 231 26.88 3.43 -4.65
C GLU A 231 26.57 2.59 -5.90
N ALA A 232 27.39 2.78 -6.95
CA ALA A 232 27.08 2.28 -8.29
C ALA A 232 27.06 0.77 -8.40
N GLU A 233 27.98 0.07 -7.73
CA GLU A 233 28.06 -1.39 -7.83
C GLU A 233 26.81 -2.05 -7.23
N GLU A 234 26.40 -1.59 -6.04
CA GLU A 234 25.23 -2.08 -5.33
C GLU A 234 23.92 -1.72 -6.05
N ALA A 235 23.79 -0.48 -6.54
CA ALA A 235 22.61 -0.04 -7.29
C ALA A 235 22.41 -0.83 -8.58
N LEU A 236 23.49 -1.08 -9.34
CA LEU A 236 23.42 -1.84 -10.58
C LEU A 236 23.17 -3.33 -10.32
N ASP A 237 23.76 -3.91 -9.26
CA ASP A 237 23.47 -5.29 -8.89
C ASP A 237 22.00 -5.48 -8.46
N ALA A 238 21.48 -4.59 -7.62
CA ALA A 238 20.08 -4.60 -7.23
C ALA A 238 19.17 -4.40 -8.45
N SER A 239 19.54 -3.53 -9.39
CA SER A 239 18.79 -3.28 -10.62
C SER A 239 18.69 -4.51 -11.51
N ARG A 240 19.79 -5.25 -11.71
CA ARG A 240 19.80 -6.50 -12.49
C ARG A 240 18.84 -7.53 -11.90
N HIS A 241 18.88 -7.71 -10.59
CA HIS A 241 17.97 -8.64 -9.90
C HIS A 241 16.51 -8.16 -9.95
N ALA A 242 16.25 -6.87 -9.74
CA ALA A 242 14.91 -6.31 -9.77
C ALA A 242 14.26 -6.47 -11.15
N LEU A 243 14.99 -6.13 -12.23
CA LEU A 243 14.51 -6.27 -13.60
C LEU A 243 14.17 -7.73 -13.96
N LEU A 244 14.97 -8.70 -13.50
CA LEU A 244 14.67 -10.12 -13.71
C LEU A 244 13.33 -10.50 -13.05
N VAL A 245 13.12 -10.08 -11.80
CA VAL A 245 11.88 -10.34 -11.06
C VAL A 245 10.70 -9.67 -11.75
N TRP A 246 10.80 -8.38 -12.07
CA TRP A 246 9.70 -7.61 -12.65
C TRP A 246 9.32 -8.04 -14.06
N ARG A 247 10.29 -8.43 -14.89
CA ARG A 247 9.99 -9.00 -16.20
C ARG A 247 9.28 -10.36 -16.10
N ARG A 248 9.67 -11.21 -15.15
CA ARG A 248 9.00 -12.49 -14.91
C ARG A 248 7.56 -12.32 -14.43
N LEU A 249 7.29 -11.28 -13.64
CA LEU A 249 5.94 -10.93 -13.18
C LEU A 249 5.16 -10.06 -14.17
N GLU A 250 5.75 -9.75 -15.34
CA GLU A 250 5.19 -8.83 -16.33
C GLU A 250 4.80 -7.46 -15.73
N ASN A 251 5.48 -7.06 -14.64
CA ASN A 251 5.18 -5.85 -13.89
C ASN A 251 5.95 -4.66 -14.47
N ARG A 252 5.29 -3.94 -15.39
CA ARG A 252 5.85 -2.78 -16.07
C ARG A 252 6.15 -1.60 -15.16
N VAL A 253 5.33 -1.38 -14.12
CA VAL A 253 5.57 -0.36 -13.08
C VAL A 253 6.91 -0.62 -12.40
N GLY A 254 7.15 -1.88 -12.00
CA GLY A 254 8.41 -2.30 -11.39
C GLY A 254 9.62 -2.06 -12.30
N VAL A 255 9.50 -2.41 -13.59
CA VAL A 255 10.56 -2.15 -14.60
C VAL A 255 10.83 -0.65 -14.73
N ALA A 256 9.79 0.18 -14.83
CA ALA A 256 9.90 1.63 -14.94
C ALA A 256 10.62 2.24 -13.73
N LYS A 257 10.24 1.85 -12.50
CA LYS A 257 10.88 2.33 -11.27
C LYS A 257 12.36 1.95 -11.16
N VAL A 258 12.76 0.78 -11.68
CA VAL A 258 14.19 0.41 -11.73
C VAL A 258 14.95 1.29 -12.73
N HIS A 259 14.39 1.54 -13.91
CA HIS A 259 15.01 2.46 -14.88
C HIS A 259 15.10 3.89 -14.37
N TRP A 260 14.12 4.36 -13.61
CA TRP A 260 14.19 5.63 -12.89
C TRP A 260 15.41 5.63 -11.96
N GLY A 261 15.53 4.64 -11.06
CA GLY A 261 16.66 4.56 -10.13
C GLY A 261 18.03 4.50 -10.80
N ILE A 262 18.14 3.83 -11.96
CA ILE A 262 19.36 3.86 -12.79
C ILE A 262 19.64 5.29 -13.29
N GLY A 263 18.61 6.02 -13.74
CA GLY A 263 18.73 7.42 -14.13
C GLY A 263 19.24 8.31 -12.99
N ASP A 264 18.71 8.11 -11.77
CA ASP A 264 19.17 8.82 -10.56
C ASP A 264 20.64 8.54 -10.26
N LEU A 265 21.08 7.28 -10.35
CA LEU A 265 22.47 6.92 -10.15
C LEU A 265 23.38 7.64 -11.17
N LEU A 266 23.01 7.59 -12.45
CA LEU A 266 23.79 8.21 -13.53
C LEU A 266 23.85 9.73 -13.37
N ARG A 267 22.76 10.36 -12.92
CA ARG A 267 22.71 11.78 -12.58
C ARG A 267 23.67 12.11 -11.44
N VAL A 268 23.65 11.35 -10.34
CA VAL A 268 24.57 11.53 -9.19
C VAL A 268 26.02 11.35 -9.61
N LYS A 269 26.31 10.44 -10.56
CA LYS A 269 27.64 10.23 -11.13
C LYS A 269 28.08 11.29 -12.15
N GLY A 270 27.25 12.31 -12.43
CA GLY A 270 27.59 13.36 -13.39
C GLY A 270 27.55 12.88 -14.85
N GLN A 271 26.70 11.92 -15.18
CA GLN A 271 26.50 11.38 -16.52
C GLN A 271 25.11 11.75 -17.07
N PRO A 272 24.84 13.06 -17.32
CA PRO A 272 23.50 13.57 -17.63
C PRO A 272 22.90 12.98 -18.91
N ALA A 273 23.70 12.76 -19.96
CA ALA A 273 23.20 12.18 -21.21
C ALA A 273 22.66 10.75 -21.00
N SER A 274 23.42 9.90 -20.32
CA SER A 274 23.01 8.52 -20.00
C SER A 274 21.85 8.50 -19.00
N ALA A 275 21.81 9.43 -18.04
CA ALA A 275 20.66 9.58 -17.14
C ALA A 275 19.36 9.86 -17.90
N ILE A 276 19.40 10.78 -18.88
CA ILE A 276 18.26 11.10 -19.74
C ILE A 276 17.76 9.84 -20.50
N GLU A 277 18.66 9.00 -21.01
CA GLU A 277 18.27 7.75 -21.69
C GLU A 277 17.57 6.75 -20.75
N ALA A 278 18.08 6.62 -19.51
CA ALA A 278 17.46 5.77 -18.49
C ALA A 278 16.08 6.30 -18.08
N TYR A 279 15.94 7.60 -17.82
CA TYR A 279 14.66 8.22 -17.52
C TYR A 279 13.66 8.10 -18.68
N ARG A 280 14.11 8.26 -19.93
CA ARG A 280 13.26 8.03 -21.11
C ARG A 280 12.79 6.59 -21.23
N SER A 281 13.59 5.63 -20.77
CA SER A 281 13.16 4.23 -20.70
C SER A 281 12.04 4.04 -19.68
N ALA A 282 12.16 4.65 -18.49
CA ALA A 282 11.08 4.66 -17.50
C ALA A 282 9.82 5.39 -18.00
N GLN A 283 9.96 6.54 -18.69
CA GLN A 283 8.85 7.29 -19.28
C GLN A 283 8.05 6.44 -20.28
N ARG A 284 8.72 5.68 -21.15
CA ARG A 284 8.04 4.79 -22.10
C ARG A 284 7.19 3.75 -21.39
N GLU A 285 7.76 3.08 -20.38
CA GLU A 285 7.03 2.08 -19.59
C GLU A 285 5.81 2.69 -18.90
N PHE A 286 5.96 3.83 -18.22
CA PHE A 286 4.84 4.52 -17.56
C PHE A 286 3.78 5.04 -18.54
N THR A 287 4.19 5.52 -19.72
CA THR A 287 3.27 6.00 -20.76
C THR A 287 2.35 4.88 -21.24
N GLU A 288 2.91 3.70 -21.50
CA GLU A 288 2.14 2.58 -22.04
C GLU A 288 1.11 1.99 -21.05
N ILE A 289 1.28 2.24 -19.75
CA ILE A 289 0.33 1.86 -18.69
C ILE A 289 -0.52 3.03 -18.17
N GLY A 290 -0.40 4.21 -18.78
CA GLY A 290 -1.23 5.38 -18.46
C GLY A 290 -0.87 6.13 -17.17
N MET A 291 0.34 5.94 -16.61
CA MET A 291 0.80 6.62 -15.41
C MET A 291 1.31 8.05 -15.71
N ARG A 292 0.38 8.95 -16.06
CA ARG A 292 0.68 10.31 -16.51
C ARG A 292 1.44 11.15 -15.49
N GLY A 293 1.18 10.96 -14.20
CA GLY A 293 1.88 11.66 -13.11
C GLY A 293 3.38 11.31 -13.06
N ASP A 294 3.72 10.03 -13.12
CA ASP A 294 5.13 9.58 -13.15
C ASP A 294 5.85 10.00 -14.44
N VAL A 295 5.14 10.01 -15.58
CA VAL A 295 5.68 10.55 -16.83
C VAL A 295 6.03 12.04 -16.67
N ALA A 296 5.12 12.83 -16.10
CA ALA A 296 5.33 14.26 -15.87
C ALA A 296 6.49 14.52 -14.91
N ALA A 297 6.59 13.76 -13.83
CA ALA A 297 7.72 13.84 -12.89
C ALA A 297 9.06 13.64 -13.62
N LEU A 298 9.18 12.56 -14.41
CA LEU A 298 10.38 12.28 -15.19
C LEU A 298 10.67 13.34 -16.25
N GLN A 299 9.65 13.93 -16.88
CA GLN A 299 9.82 15.04 -17.83
C GLN A 299 10.46 16.26 -17.18
N LEU A 300 10.07 16.60 -15.94
CA LEU A 300 10.70 17.70 -15.20
C LEU A 300 12.16 17.39 -14.85
N VAL A 301 12.48 16.14 -14.47
CA VAL A 301 13.86 15.72 -14.19
C VAL A 301 14.73 15.81 -15.45
N VAL A 302 14.22 15.28 -16.57
CA VAL A 302 14.91 15.34 -17.87
C VAL A 302 15.10 16.80 -18.31
N ALA A 303 14.12 17.67 -18.09
CA ALA A 303 14.24 19.09 -18.39
C ALA A 303 15.38 19.76 -17.61
N ASP A 304 15.51 19.51 -16.31
CA ASP A 304 16.60 20.07 -15.49
C ASP A 304 17.97 19.62 -16.00
N LEU A 305 18.12 18.33 -16.36
CA LEU A 305 19.34 17.81 -16.97
C LEU A 305 19.65 18.41 -18.35
N LEU A 306 18.63 18.64 -19.17
CA LEU A 306 18.79 19.28 -20.48
C LEU A 306 19.25 20.74 -20.34
N LEU A 307 18.80 21.45 -19.30
CA LEU A 307 19.28 22.80 -18.99
C LEU A 307 20.76 22.79 -18.58
N ASP A 308 21.20 21.78 -17.82
CA ASP A 308 22.61 21.62 -17.46
C ASP A 308 23.49 21.29 -18.69
N LEU A 309 22.90 20.69 -19.72
CA LEU A 309 23.52 20.46 -21.03
C LEU A 309 23.36 21.65 -22.01
N ALA A 310 22.84 22.79 -21.56
CA ALA A 310 22.55 23.97 -22.39
C ALA A 310 21.60 23.69 -23.59
N GLN A 311 20.69 22.73 -23.43
CA GLN A 311 19.67 22.36 -24.42
C GLN A 311 18.30 22.97 -24.06
N ASP A 312 18.25 24.31 -23.96
CA ASP A 312 17.09 25.04 -23.43
C ASP A 312 15.77 24.75 -24.18
N GLU A 313 15.82 24.64 -25.51
CA GLU A 313 14.63 24.37 -26.31
C GLU A 313 14.12 22.94 -26.12
N ALA A 314 15.01 21.97 -25.90
CA ALA A 314 14.61 20.60 -25.57
C ALA A 314 14.00 20.54 -24.16
N ALA A 315 14.62 21.19 -23.18
CA ALA A 315 14.10 21.30 -21.82
C ALA A 315 12.70 21.93 -21.79
N ARG A 316 12.50 23.00 -22.58
CA ARG A 316 11.21 23.69 -22.71
C ARG A 316 10.11 22.74 -23.21
N ARG A 317 10.42 21.87 -24.18
CA ARG A 317 9.45 20.91 -24.72
C ARG A 317 9.04 19.88 -23.67
N GLU A 318 9.99 19.37 -22.89
CA GLU A 318 9.71 18.42 -21.80
C GLU A 318 8.81 19.07 -20.73
N ILE A 319 9.10 20.31 -20.32
CA ILE A 319 8.26 21.02 -19.34
C ILE A 319 6.84 21.23 -19.87
N VAL A 320 6.70 21.70 -21.12
CA VAL A 320 5.37 21.92 -21.73
C VAL A 320 4.58 20.62 -21.84
N ALA A 321 5.25 19.50 -22.12
CA ALA A 321 4.60 18.19 -22.18
C ALA A 321 4.12 17.70 -20.80
N ALA A 322 4.80 18.10 -19.71
CA ALA A 322 4.43 17.73 -18.35
C ALA A 322 3.23 18.52 -17.80
N LEU A 323 3.05 19.79 -18.21
CA LEU A 323 2.05 20.69 -17.64
C LEU A 323 0.61 20.11 -17.57
N PRO A 324 0.06 19.47 -18.63
CA PRO A 324 -1.32 18.97 -18.58
C PRO A 324 -1.52 17.90 -17.51
N ALA A 325 -0.54 17.02 -17.33
CA ALA A 325 -0.61 15.97 -16.30
C ALA A 325 -0.42 16.55 -14.90
N ILE A 326 0.38 17.61 -14.74
CA ILE A 326 0.54 18.32 -13.46
C ILE A 326 -0.76 19.04 -13.07
N ASP A 327 -1.49 19.61 -14.04
CA ASP A 327 -2.78 20.30 -13.78
C ASP A 327 -3.87 19.38 -13.24
N GLU A 328 -3.82 18.10 -13.59
CA GLU A 328 -4.74 17.09 -13.09
C GLU A 328 -4.44 16.73 -11.61
N ILE A 329 -3.29 17.14 -11.08
CA ILE A 329 -2.83 16.83 -9.72
C ILE A 329 -3.20 17.98 -8.79
N GLN A 330 -3.94 17.68 -7.72
CA GLN A 330 -4.19 18.66 -6.66
C GLN A 330 -2.93 18.88 -5.82
N MET A 331 -2.13 19.87 -6.20
CA MET A 331 -0.92 20.25 -5.48
C MET A 331 -1.25 21.18 -4.29
N VAL A 332 -0.40 21.13 -3.26
CA VAL A 332 -0.40 22.12 -2.17
C VAL A 332 -0.05 23.53 -2.71
N PRO A 333 -0.42 24.62 -2.00
CA PRO A 333 -0.25 26.00 -2.49
C PRO A 333 1.17 26.34 -2.96
N GLU A 334 2.21 25.80 -2.31
CA GLU A 334 3.62 25.99 -2.66
C GLU A 334 3.93 25.38 -4.03
N GLY A 335 3.47 24.15 -4.27
CA GLY A 335 3.58 23.49 -5.58
C GLY A 335 2.85 24.25 -6.67
N MET A 336 1.68 24.81 -6.36
CA MET A 336 0.93 25.65 -7.30
C MET A 336 1.65 26.97 -7.63
N ALA A 337 2.33 27.58 -6.65
CA ALA A 337 3.15 28.77 -6.87
C ALA A 337 4.36 28.47 -7.77
N ALA A 338 5.08 27.37 -7.49
CA ALA A 338 6.18 26.91 -8.33
C ALA A 338 5.72 26.61 -9.76
N LEU A 339 4.55 25.99 -9.93
CA LEU A 339 3.94 25.75 -11.25
C LEU A 339 3.62 27.04 -12.00
N ALA A 340 3.06 28.03 -11.32
CA ALA A 340 2.75 29.33 -11.90
C ALA A 340 4.02 30.06 -12.37
N LEU A 341 5.07 30.07 -11.54
CA LEU A 341 6.37 30.65 -11.88
C LEU A 341 7.00 29.92 -13.08
N LEU A 342 6.98 28.59 -13.07
CA LEU A 342 7.54 27.80 -14.15
C LEU A 342 6.83 28.09 -15.49
N ARG A 343 5.49 28.18 -15.48
CA ARG A 343 4.69 28.54 -16.66
C ARG A 343 5.07 29.89 -17.24
N GLU A 344 5.19 30.90 -16.39
CA GLU A 344 5.53 32.24 -16.85
C GLU A 344 6.96 32.28 -17.41
N SER A 345 7.89 31.62 -16.75
CA SER A 345 9.29 31.50 -17.18
C SER A 345 9.43 30.81 -18.56
N VAL A 346 8.63 29.76 -18.81
CA VAL A 346 8.59 29.03 -20.08
C VAL A 346 8.02 29.88 -21.21
N ARG A 347 6.99 30.70 -20.93
CA ARG A 347 6.43 31.67 -21.89
C ARG A 347 7.43 32.77 -22.22
N GLY A 348 8.15 33.26 -21.21
CA GLY A 348 9.20 34.27 -21.34
C GLY A 348 10.52 33.78 -21.97
N ARG A 349 10.61 32.50 -22.39
CA ARG A 349 11.81 31.85 -22.94
C ARG A 349 13.04 31.87 -22.02
N ARG A 350 12.85 32.06 -20.71
CA ARG A 350 13.90 31.97 -19.70
C ARG A 350 13.38 31.09 -18.57
N ILE A 351 13.73 29.80 -18.62
CA ILE A 351 13.22 28.81 -17.67
C ILE A 351 13.75 29.10 -16.26
N ASP A 352 12.83 29.18 -15.30
CA ASP A 352 13.14 29.32 -13.88
C ASP A 352 13.57 27.96 -13.32
N ARG A 353 14.88 27.79 -13.12
CA ARG A 353 15.47 26.56 -12.57
C ARG A 353 15.06 26.31 -11.12
N GLY A 354 14.78 27.36 -10.34
CA GLY A 354 14.34 27.24 -8.96
C GLY A 354 12.95 26.62 -8.89
N ALA A 355 12.01 27.20 -9.64
CA ALA A 355 10.65 26.70 -9.76
C ALA A 355 10.59 25.26 -10.32
N LEU A 356 11.43 24.96 -11.32
CA LEU A 356 11.56 23.61 -11.87
C LEU A 356 12.03 22.60 -10.82
N ARG A 357 13.06 22.93 -10.05
CA ARG A 357 13.60 22.05 -9.00
C ARG A 357 12.67 21.88 -7.82
N GLU A 358 11.89 22.91 -7.49
CA GLU A 358 10.85 22.83 -6.47
C GLU A 358 9.74 21.86 -6.88
N LEU A 359 9.26 21.96 -8.13
CA LEU A 359 8.28 21.01 -8.68
C LEU A 359 8.84 19.59 -8.78
N HIS A 360 10.07 19.45 -9.26
CA HIS A 360 10.77 18.16 -9.27
C HIS A 360 10.87 17.58 -7.85
N GLY A 361 11.27 18.38 -6.86
CA GLY A 361 11.36 17.95 -5.46
C GLY A 361 10.00 17.56 -4.87
N TYR A 362 8.91 18.17 -5.32
CA TYR A 362 7.55 17.77 -4.96
C TYR A 362 7.24 16.36 -5.45
N PHE A 363 7.47 16.07 -6.73
CA PHE A 363 7.23 14.74 -7.30
C PHE A 363 8.16 13.66 -6.75
N GLY A 364 9.43 14.01 -6.46
CA GLY A 364 10.39 13.08 -5.85
C GLY A 364 9.99 12.60 -4.44
N ARG A 365 9.13 13.36 -3.74
CA ARG A 365 8.57 13.00 -2.43
C ARG A 365 7.23 12.28 -2.51
N THR A 366 6.53 12.35 -3.64
CA THR A 366 5.21 11.70 -3.84
C THR A 366 5.26 10.42 -4.68
N SER A 367 6.35 10.17 -5.41
CA SER A 367 6.53 9.00 -6.29
C SER A 367 7.22 7.79 -5.64
N GLN A 368 7.60 7.91 -4.36
CA GLN A 368 8.13 6.82 -3.53
C GLN A 368 6.98 6.18 -2.76
#